data_AF-A0A238X1H3-F1
#
_entry.id   AF-A0A238X1H3-F1
#
_cell.length_a   1.000
_cell.length_b   1.000
_cell.length_c   1.000
_cell.angle_alpha   90.00
_cell.angle_beta   90.00
_cell.angle_gamma   90.00
#
_symmetry.space_group_name_H-M   'P 1'
#
loop_
_entity.id
_entity.type
_entity.pdbx_description
1 polymer ?
#
loop_
_entity_poly.entity_id
_entity_poly.type
_entity_poly.pdbx_seq_one_letter_code
_entity_poly.pdbx_strand_id
1 'polypeptide(L)'
;MKLTPNQIQELYKFTRQHYVEHYDVQTELVDHLANDIEQIWQEQPKLSFEQARTISFKKFGVFGFMEVVEARTKALSKKYWKLVWGIFKQFFNIPHILITITIFLALYVSFQIFPAKWLIVSIGIGSMLVIGTRLFLLNKEKKTRFKESNKKWLFEEYVFNLGGSIGFINLFIQTANLSPLTISNIAIVVTSIILTSLFLLIYIITFILPSKIEEILENQYPEYKMV
;
A
#
# COMPACT_ATOMS: atom_id res chain seq x y z
N MET A 1 6.19 7.60 -37.74
CA MET A 1 5.21 6.51 -37.96
C MET A 1 4.43 6.32 -36.66
N LYS A 2 3.19 5.80 -36.70
CA LYS A 2 2.42 5.51 -35.48
C LYS A 2 2.37 4.00 -35.21
N LEU A 3 2.35 3.61 -33.93
CA LEU A 3 2.21 2.20 -33.57
C LEU A 3 0.81 1.67 -33.92
N THR A 4 0.78 0.40 -34.35
CA THR A 4 -0.46 -0.35 -34.54
C THR A 4 -0.97 -0.92 -33.21
N PRO A 5 -2.27 -1.22 -33.08
CA PRO A 5 -2.81 -1.86 -31.87
C PRO A 5 -2.10 -3.17 -31.49
N ASN A 6 -1.67 -3.95 -32.48
CA ASN A 6 -0.92 -5.20 -32.24
C ASN A 6 0.45 -4.94 -31.62
N GLN A 7 1.15 -3.89 -32.07
CA GLN A 7 2.44 -3.48 -31.50
C GLN A 7 2.28 -2.96 -30.07
N ILE A 8 1.20 -2.23 -29.78
CA ILE A 8 0.89 -1.80 -28.41
C ILE A 8 0.66 -3.01 -27.50
N GLN A 9 -0.11 -4.01 -27.94
CA GLN A 9 -0.28 -5.25 -27.19
C GLN A 9 1.04 -6.00 -26.98
N GLU A 10 1.95 -5.94 -27.95
CA GLU A 10 3.29 -6.49 -27.82
C GLU A 10 4.12 -5.74 -26.77
N LEU A 11 4.00 -4.41 -26.67
CA LEU A 11 4.64 -3.63 -25.60
C LEU A 11 4.10 -4.03 -24.22
N TYR A 12 2.79 -4.26 -24.07
CA TYR A 12 2.23 -4.77 -22.81
C TYR A 12 2.80 -6.15 -22.42
N LYS A 13 2.96 -7.06 -23.42
CA LYS A 13 3.60 -8.36 -23.20
C LYS A 13 5.06 -8.19 -22.80
N PHE A 14 5.77 -7.30 -23.47
CA PHE A 14 7.17 -7.00 -23.20
C PHE A 14 7.35 -6.45 -21.77
N THR A 15 6.59 -5.44 -21.35
CA THR A 15 6.66 -4.91 -19.98
C THR A 15 6.39 -5.98 -18.94
N ARG A 16 5.44 -6.88 -19.20
CA ARG A 16 5.13 -8.00 -18.31
C ARG A 16 6.25 -9.04 -18.23
N GLN A 17 6.91 -9.35 -19.35
CA GLN A 17 8.09 -10.21 -19.39
C GLN A 17 9.27 -9.62 -18.61
N HIS A 18 9.31 -8.29 -18.50
CA HIS A 18 10.28 -7.55 -17.70
C HIS A 18 9.77 -7.22 -16.28
N TYR A 19 8.95 -8.11 -15.70
CA TYR A 19 8.52 -8.09 -14.29
C TYR A 19 7.68 -6.87 -13.86
N VAL A 20 7.07 -6.15 -14.80
CA VAL A 20 6.08 -5.13 -14.48
C VAL A 20 4.71 -5.81 -14.39
N GLU A 21 4.20 -6.05 -13.19
CA GLU A 21 2.94 -6.77 -12.98
C GLU A 21 1.71 -5.87 -12.90
N HIS A 22 1.90 -4.61 -12.50
CA HIS A 22 0.81 -3.68 -12.24
C HIS A 22 0.39 -2.96 -13.51
N TYR A 23 -0.90 -3.01 -13.82
CA TYR A 23 -1.47 -2.50 -15.05
C TYR A 23 -1.25 -0.99 -15.21
N ASP A 24 -1.42 -0.21 -14.15
CA ASP A 24 -1.16 1.24 -14.19
C ASP A 24 0.29 1.57 -14.51
N VAL A 25 1.24 0.80 -13.97
CA VAL A 25 2.66 0.98 -14.27
C VAL A 25 2.99 0.48 -15.68
N GLN A 26 2.36 -0.61 -16.14
CA GLN A 26 2.50 -1.09 -17.51
C GLN A 26 2.02 -0.04 -18.50
N THR A 27 0.83 0.53 -18.32
CA THR A 27 0.27 1.53 -19.24
C THR A 27 1.18 2.74 -19.37
N GLU A 28 1.76 3.22 -18.27
CA GLU A 28 2.73 4.31 -18.30
C GLU A 28 4.01 3.93 -19.06
N LEU A 29 4.57 2.75 -18.81
CA LEU A 29 5.77 2.28 -19.50
C LEU A 29 5.51 2.01 -20.98
N VAL A 30 4.34 1.47 -21.33
CA VAL A 30 3.93 1.25 -22.71
C VAL A 30 3.79 2.57 -23.45
N ASP A 31 3.20 3.60 -22.83
CA ASP A 31 3.12 4.94 -23.41
C ASP A 31 4.52 5.53 -23.64
N HIS A 32 5.42 5.41 -22.64
CA HIS A 32 6.81 5.83 -22.80
C HIS A 32 7.53 5.10 -23.94
N LEU A 33 7.42 3.78 -24.01
CA LEU A 33 8.04 2.98 -25.08
C LEU A 33 7.44 3.31 -26.45
N ALA A 34 6.13 3.49 -26.54
CA ALA A 34 5.45 3.82 -27.78
C ALA A 34 5.95 5.18 -28.31
N ASN A 35 5.92 6.22 -27.47
CA ASN A 35 6.39 7.56 -27.83
C ASN A 35 7.86 7.54 -28.27
N ASP A 36 8.72 6.82 -27.55
CA ASP A 36 10.12 6.66 -27.91
C ASP A 36 10.33 5.95 -29.26
N ILE A 37 9.57 4.89 -29.54
CA ILE A 37 9.65 4.16 -30.81
C ILE A 37 9.20 5.05 -31.96
N GLU A 38 8.13 5.83 -31.78
CA GLU A 38 7.67 6.78 -32.79
C GLU A 38 8.73 7.84 -33.09
N GLN A 39 9.43 8.34 -32.06
CA GLN A 39 10.56 9.27 -32.23
C GLN A 39 11.74 8.60 -32.95
N ILE A 40 12.13 7.39 -32.54
CA ILE A 40 13.20 6.63 -33.19
C ILE A 40 12.89 6.42 -34.68
N TRP A 41 11.63 6.18 -35.05
CA TRP A 41 11.24 6.05 -36.45
C TRP A 41 11.24 7.38 -37.22
N GLN A 42 11.13 8.53 -36.56
CA GLN A 42 11.32 9.82 -37.22
C GLN A 42 12.79 10.02 -37.59
N GLU A 43 13.71 9.63 -36.71
CA GLU A 43 15.15 9.76 -36.92
C GLU A 43 15.72 8.64 -37.81
N GLN A 44 15.21 7.42 -37.68
CA GLN A 44 15.67 6.21 -38.36
C GLN A 44 14.49 5.37 -38.89
N PRO A 45 13.85 5.79 -40.01
CA PRO A 45 12.61 5.18 -40.50
C PRO A 45 12.73 3.71 -40.97
N LYS A 46 13.96 3.21 -41.16
CA LYS A 46 14.23 1.85 -41.66
C LYS A 46 14.30 0.80 -40.55
N LEU A 47 14.30 1.20 -39.28
CA LEU A 47 14.36 0.26 -38.16
C LEU A 47 13.06 -0.53 -38.04
N SER A 48 13.19 -1.83 -37.80
CA SER A 48 12.04 -2.65 -37.42
C SER A 48 11.50 -2.25 -36.04
N PHE A 49 10.25 -2.59 -35.77
CA PHE A 49 9.65 -2.38 -34.45
C PHE A 49 10.48 -3.01 -33.32
N GLU A 50 10.96 -4.24 -33.51
CA GLU A 50 11.79 -4.95 -32.53
C GLU A 50 13.12 -4.23 -32.24
N GLN A 51 13.74 -3.68 -33.28
CA GLN A 51 14.97 -2.90 -33.14
C GLN A 51 14.71 -1.60 -32.40
N ALA A 52 13.67 -0.85 -32.78
CA ALA A 52 13.29 0.39 -32.12
C ALA A 52 12.90 0.16 -30.64
N ARG A 53 12.13 -0.90 -30.35
CA ARG A 53 11.79 -1.31 -28.98
C ARG A 53 13.03 -1.64 -28.16
N THR A 54 13.97 -2.39 -28.73
CA THR A 54 15.24 -2.73 -28.06
C THR A 54 16.07 -1.49 -27.75
N ILE A 55 16.13 -0.53 -28.68
CA ILE A 55 16.83 0.74 -28.48
C ILE A 55 16.15 1.56 -27.38
N SER A 56 14.83 1.69 -27.41
CA SER A 56 14.07 2.38 -26.36
C SER A 56 14.26 1.71 -25.00
N PHE A 57 14.16 0.38 -24.91
CA PHE A 57 14.36 -0.36 -23.66
C PHE A 57 15.77 -0.19 -23.08
N LYS A 58 16.81 -0.13 -23.93
CA LYS A 58 18.19 0.10 -23.47
C LYS A 58 18.38 1.42 -22.73
N LYS A 59 17.52 2.43 -22.95
CA LYS A 59 17.57 3.71 -22.22
C LYS A 59 17.27 3.55 -20.73
N PHE A 60 16.59 2.48 -20.33
CA PHE A 60 16.32 2.15 -18.92
C PHE A 60 17.52 1.51 -18.19
N GLY A 61 18.65 1.31 -18.88
CA GLY A 61 19.88 0.81 -18.27
C GLY A 61 19.85 -0.68 -17.91
N VAL A 62 20.83 -1.10 -17.11
CA VAL A 62 21.08 -2.53 -16.79
C VAL A 62 19.94 -3.14 -15.97
N PHE A 63 19.27 -2.33 -15.15
CA PHE A 63 18.16 -2.77 -14.30
C PHE A 63 16.79 -2.71 -15.01
N GLY A 64 16.75 -2.23 -16.26
CA GLY A 64 15.51 -2.11 -17.03
C GLY A 64 14.45 -1.32 -16.28
N PHE A 65 13.22 -1.84 -16.21
CA PHE A 65 12.11 -1.13 -15.57
C PHE A 65 12.16 -1.08 -14.04
N MET A 66 13.07 -1.80 -13.38
CA MET A 66 13.08 -1.91 -11.92
C MET A 66 13.23 -0.56 -11.22
N GLU A 67 14.08 0.33 -11.74
CA GLU A 67 14.27 1.67 -11.16
C GLU A 67 12.99 2.51 -11.23
N VAL A 68 12.25 2.41 -12.34
CA VAL A 68 10.98 3.11 -12.54
C VAL A 68 9.90 2.54 -11.61
N VAL A 69 9.80 1.21 -11.53
CA VAL A 69 8.86 0.52 -10.63
C VAL A 69 9.12 0.89 -9.18
N GLU A 70 10.39 0.93 -8.77
CA GLU A 70 10.79 1.31 -7.41
C GLU A 70 10.46 2.79 -7.12
N ALA A 71 10.78 3.69 -8.05
CA ALA A 71 10.45 5.11 -7.93
C ALA A 71 8.94 5.33 -7.80
N ARG A 72 8.14 4.61 -8.60
CA ARG A 72 6.67 4.64 -8.54
C ARG A 72 6.15 4.10 -7.21
N THR A 73 6.71 3.00 -6.72
CA THR A 73 6.33 2.42 -5.41
C THR A 73 6.68 3.37 -4.26
N LYS A 74 7.84 4.03 -4.30
CA LYS A 74 8.24 5.05 -3.31
C LYS A 74 7.31 6.27 -3.33
N ALA A 75 6.98 6.78 -4.52
CA ALA A 75 6.04 7.89 -4.68
C ALA A 75 4.65 7.50 -4.15
N LEU A 76 4.20 6.28 -4.46
CA LEU A 76 2.93 5.74 -4.00
C LEU A 76 2.89 5.61 -2.47
N SER A 77 3.96 5.13 -1.85
CA SER A 77 4.07 5.04 -0.39
C SER A 77 3.91 6.41 0.29
N LYS A 78 4.53 7.46 -0.27
CA LYS A 78 4.35 8.84 0.23
C LYS A 78 2.91 9.30 0.09
N LYS A 79 2.27 9.04 -1.05
CA LYS A 79 0.86 9.37 -1.28
C LYS A 79 -0.05 8.63 -0.31
N TYR A 80 0.20 7.34 -0.10
CA TYR A 80 -0.51 6.49 0.86
C TYR A 80 -0.46 7.08 2.26
N TRP A 81 0.73 7.40 2.78
CA TRP A 81 0.85 7.96 4.12
C TRP A 81 0.22 9.35 4.25
N LYS A 82 0.27 10.17 3.20
CA LYS A 82 -0.44 11.45 3.16
C LYS A 82 -1.96 11.26 3.27
N LEU A 83 -2.52 10.23 2.61
CA LEU A 83 -3.93 9.87 2.72
C LEU A 83 -4.30 9.36 4.11
N VAL A 84 -3.52 8.41 4.65
CA VAL A 84 -3.72 7.89 6.01
C VAL A 84 -3.70 9.02 7.03
N TRP A 85 -2.76 9.95 6.91
CA TRP A 85 -2.66 11.11 7.80
C TRP A 85 -3.84 12.07 7.66
N GLY A 86 -4.33 12.27 6.43
CA GLY A 86 -5.55 13.04 6.19
C GLY A 86 -6.77 12.43 6.88
N ILE A 87 -6.96 11.12 6.75
CA ILE A 87 -8.05 10.38 7.41
C ILE A 87 -7.87 10.42 8.93
N PHE A 88 -6.65 10.24 9.43
CA PHE A 88 -6.33 10.28 10.87
C PHE A 88 -6.71 11.62 11.49
N LYS A 89 -6.42 12.75 10.81
CA LYS A 89 -6.84 14.08 11.28
C LYS A 89 -8.37 14.24 11.30
N GLN A 90 -9.04 13.76 10.25
CA GLN A 90 -10.51 13.78 10.17
C GLN A 90 -11.16 12.88 11.22
N PHE A 91 -10.42 11.92 11.76
CA PHE A 91 -10.91 11.02 12.79
C PHE A 91 -11.21 11.75 14.11
N PHE A 92 -10.60 12.90 14.40
CA PHE A 92 -10.84 13.63 15.67
C PHE A 92 -12.08 14.53 15.65
N ASN A 93 -13.20 14.03 15.14
CA ASN A 93 -14.50 14.66 15.32
C ASN A 93 -15.09 14.30 16.70
N ILE A 94 -15.99 15.13 17.24
CA ILE A 94 -16.56 15.00 18.60
C ILE A 94 -16.90 13.55 19.03
N PRO A 95 -17.65 12.73 18.26
CA PRO A 95 -17.97 11.36 18.67
C PRO A 95 -16.74 10.43 18.75
N HIS A 96 -15.76 10.63 17.89
CA HIS A 96 -14.55 9.80 17.84
C HIS A 96 -13.54 10.19 18.92
N ILE A 97 -13.55 11.46 19.38
CA ILE A 97 -12.76 11.89 20.54
C ILE A 97 -13.22 11.12 21.79
N LEU A 98 -14.53 10.94 21.98
CA LEU A 98 -15.06 10.15 23.09
C LEU A 98 -14.60 8.69 23.05
N ILE A 99 -14.62 8.08 21.86
CA ILE A 99 -14.09 6.72 21.67
C ILE A 99 -12.59 6.66 22.00
N THR A 100 -11.83 7.64 21.53
CA THR A 100 -10.39 7.74 21.79
C THR A 100 -10.08 7.85 23.28
N ILE A 101 -10.80 8.72 24.00
CA ILE A 101 -10.68 8.87 25.45
C ILE A 101 -11.06 7.57 26.16
N THR A 102 -12.13 6.90 25.71
CA THR A 102 -12.57 5.62 26.28
C THR A 102 -11.50 4.54 26.13
N ILE A 103 -10.90 4.41 24.94
CA ILE A 103 -9.81 3.45 24.68
C ILE A 103 -8.61 3.77 25.57
N PHE A 104 -8.23 5.05 25.66
CA PHE A 104 -7.13 5.49 26.51
C PHE A 104 -7.37 5.14 27.98
N LEU A 105 -8.56 5.45 28.52
CA LEU A 105 -8.91 5.14 29.91
C LEU A 105 -8.93 3.63 30.16
N ALA A 106 -9.49 2.85 29.23
CA ALA A 106 -9.51 1.39 29.33
C ALA A 106 -8.08 0.82 29.40
N LEU A 107 -7.17 1.31 28.56
CA LEU A 107 -5.76 0.90 28.60
C LEU A 107 -5.07 1.32 29.89
N TYR A 108 -5.24 2.59 30.29
CA TYR A 108 -4.65 3.13 31.50
C TYR A 108 -5.05 2.31 32.74
N VAL A 109 -6.35 2.06 32.91
CA VAL A 109 -6.88 1.23 34.01
C VAL A 109 -6.36 -0.20 33.91
N SER A 110 -6.29 -0.78 32.71
CA SER A 110 -5.76 -2.14 32.53
C SER A 110 -4.31 -2.26 32.99
N PHE A 111 -3.46 -1.25 32.73
CA PHE A 111 -2.07 -1.23 33.22
C PHE A 111 -1.95 -1.07 34.74
N GLN A 112 -2.99 -0.56 35.42
CA GLN A 112 -3.03 -0.48 36.88
C GLN A 112 -3.41 -1.82 37.53
N ILE A 113 -4.17 -2.66 36.81
CA ILE A 113 -4.68 -3.94 37.30
C ILE A 113 -3.73 -5.10 36.95
N PHE A 114 -3.14 -5.06 35.75
CA PHE A 114 -2.34 -6.16 35.21
C PHE A 114 -0.86 -5.78 35.03
N PRO A 115 0.08 -6.73 35.17
CA PRO A 115 1.49 -6.46 34.88
C PRO A 115 1.67 -6.08 33.40
N ALA A 116 2.49 -5.06 33.15
CA ALA A 116 2.61 -4.43 31.84
C ALA A 116 3.01 -5.42 30.75
N LYS A 117 3.96 -6.31 31.04
CA LYS A 117 4.40 -7.35 30.11
C LYS A 117 3.26 -8.23 29.61
N TRP A 118 2.42 -8.73 30.52
CA TRP A 118 1.31 -9.61 30.14
C TRP A 118 0.23 -8.88 29.35
N LEU A 119 -0.03 -7.61 29.70
CA LEU A 119 -0.99 -6.78 28.98
C LEU A 119 -0.52 -6.45 27.56
N ILE A 120 0.76 -6.08 27.38
CA ILE A 120 1.32 -5.79 26.06
C ILE A 120 1.32 -7.05 25.18
N VAL A 121 1.67 -8.22 25.75
CA VAL A 121 1.64 -9.51 25.04
C VAL A 121 0.20 -9.85 24.61
N SER A 122 -0.78 -9.72 25.51
CA SER A 122 -2.18 -10.06 25.19
C SER A 122 -2.76 -9.14 24.13
N ILE A 123 -2.49 -7.84 24.22
CA ILE A 123 -2.83 -6.86 23.18
C ILE A 123 -2.16 -7.20 21.85
N GLY A 124 -0.88 -7.54 21.88
CA GLY A 124 -0.12 -7.93 20.69
C GLY A 124 -0.76 -9.12 19.98
N ILE A 125 -1.05 -10.20 20.71
CA ILE A 125 -1.70 -11.40 20.16
C ILE A 125 -3.10 -11.07 19.63
N GLY A 126 -3.92 -10.33 20.38
CA GLY A 126 -5.25 -9.93 19.95
C GLY A 126 -5.22 -9.09 18.67
N SER A 127 -4.31 -8.12 18.60
CA SER A 127 -4.12 -7.29 17.40
C SER A 127 -3.67 -8.11 16.19
N MET A 128 -2.80 -9.11 16.40
CA MET A 128 -2.33 -9.99 15.33
C MET A 128 -3.45 -10.87 14.78
N LEU A 129 -4.36 -11.36 15.63
CA LEU A 129 -5.54 -12.12 15.19
C LEU A 129 -6.50 -11.24 14.38
N VAL A 130 -6.78 -10.01 14.84
CA VAL A 130 -7.65 -9.07 14.12
C VAL A 130 -7.04 -8.68 12.77
N ILE A 131 -5.75 -8.35 12.74
CA ILE A 131 -5.06 -8.00 11.49
C ILE A 131 -5.01 -9.22 10.55
N GLY A 132 -4.70 -10.42 11.06
CA GLY A 132 -4.63 -11.65 10.27
C GLY A 132 -5.97 -12.04 9.64
N THR A 133 -7.05 -11.96 10.42
CA THR A 133 -8.42 -12.22 9.89
C THR A 133 -8.81 -11.18 8.85
N ARG A 134 -8.52 -9.90 9.10
CA ARG A 134 -8.82 -8.85 8.12
C ARG A 134 -7.99 -9.00 6.84
N LEU A 135 -6.70 -9.31 6.94
CA LEU A 135 -5.84 -9.62 5.80
C LEU A 135 -6.38 -10.78 4.97
N PHE A 136 -6.89 -11.83 5.62
CA PHE A 136 -7.51 -12.94 4.91
C PHE A 136 -8.75 -12.49 4.11
N LEU A 137 -9.62 -11.68 4.72
CA LEU A 137 -10.80 -11.12 4.05
C LEU A 137 -10.42 -10.20 2.88
N LEU A 138 -9.48 -9.28 3.09
CA LEU A 138 -9.00 -8.36 2.05
C LEU A 138 -8.33 -9.12 0.90
N ASN A 139 -7.57 -10.19 1.18
CA ASN A 139 -7.00 -11.05 0.14
C ASN A 139 -8.07 -11.80 -0.66
N LYS A 140 -9.19 -12.17 -0.02
CA LYS A 140 -10.32 -12.78 -0.72
C LYS A 140 -11.00 -11.75 -1.63
N GLU A 141 -11.24 -10.53 -1.15
CA GLU A 141 -11.77 -9.41 -1.93
C GLU A 141 -10.87 -9.10 -3.13
N LYS A 142 -9.56 -8.93 -2.92
CA LYS A 142 -8.55 -8.73 -3.98
C LYS A 142 -8.60 -9.84 -5.04
N LYS A 143 -8.71 -11.12 -4.62
CA LYS A 143 -8.80 -12.25 -5.55
C LYS A 143 -10.08 -12.22 -6.40
N THR A 144 -11.20 -11.82 -5.82
CA THR A 144 -12.46 -11.65 -6.57
C THR A 144 -12.33 -10.55 -7.60
N ARG A 145 -11.84 -9.37 -7.20
CA ARG A 145 -11.65 -8.21 -8.08
C ARG A 145 -10.67 -8.49 -9.22
N PHE A 146 -9.62 -9.26 -8.95
CA PHE A 146 -8.69 -9.71 -9.99
C PHE A 146 -9.36 -10.66 -11.01
N LYS A 147 -10.29 -11.53 -10.57
CA LYS A 147 -11.02 -12.41 -11.51
C LYS A 147 -11.96 -11.64 -12.43
N GLU A 148 -12.54 -10.55 -11.94
CA GLU A 148 -13.46 -9.71 -12.70
C GLU A 148 -12.71 -8.80 -13.69
N SER A 149 -11.66 -8.12 -13.23
CA SER A 149 -10.93 -7.13 -14.03
C SER A 149 -9.77 -7.71 -14.85
N ASN A 150 -9.21 -8.86 -14.44
CA ASN A 150 -7.94 -9.43 -14.92
C ASN A 150 -6.75 -8.43 -14.88
N LYS A 151 -6.85 -7.39 -14.06
CA LYS A 151 -5.86 -6.32 -13.91
C LYS A 151 -5.42 -6.23 -12.45
N LYS A 152 -4.13 -5.98 -12.23
CA LYS A 152 -3.58 -5.68 -10.90
C LYS A 152 -3.26 -4.19 -10.83
N TRP A 153 -3.83 -3.48 -9.87
CA TRP A 153 -3.50 -2.07 -9.62
C TRP A 153 -2.46 -1.96 -8.51
N LEU A 154 -1.40 -1.17 -8.71
CA LEU A 154 -0.32 -1.05 -7.72
C LEU A 154 -0.83 -0.49 -6.39
N PHE A 155 -1.70 0.53 -6.43
CA PHE A 155 -2.26 1.13 -5.22
C PHE A 155 -3.20 0.18 -4.47
N GLU A 156 -4.02 -0.57 -5.21
CA GLU A 156 -4.90 -1.60 -4.65
C GLU A 156 -4.11 -2.66 -3.88
N GLU A 157 -3.04 -3.15 -4.51
CA GLU A 157 -2.15 -4.12 -3.89
C GLU A 157 -1.46 -3.56 -2.64
N TYR A 158 -1.01 -2.30 -2.69
CA TYR A 158 -0.36 -1.66 -1.54
C TYR A 158 -1.29 -1.51 -0.32
N VAL A 159 -2.57 -1.17 -0.55
CA VAL A 159 -3.58 -1.04 0.50
C VAL A 159 -4.00 -2.41 1.04
N PHE A 160 -4.29 -3.38 0.19
CA PHE A 160 -4.76 -4.70 0.64
C PHE A 160 -3.67 -5.57 1.27
N ASN A 161 -2.41 -5.39 0.88
CA ASN A 161 -1.28 -6.01 1.59
C ASN A 161 -0.98 -5.32 2.93
N LEU A 162 -1.76 -4.30 3.32
CA LEU A 162 -1.58 -3.47 4.51
C LEU A 162 -0.11 -3.07 4.70
N GLY A 163 0.48 -2.42 3.68
CA GLY A 163 1.91 -2.10 3.63
C GLY A 163 2.43 -1.48 4.93
N GLY A 164 3.09 -2.28 5.77
CA GLY A 164 3.58 -1.88 7.10
C GLY A 164 3.04 -2.72 8.28
N SER A 165 2.00 -3.52 8.09
CA SER A 165 1.43 -4.45 9.09
C SER A 165 2.45 -5.41 9.69
N ILE A 166 3.36 -5.93 8.86
CA ILE A 166 4.50 -6.76 9.32
C ILE A 166 5.44 -5.96 10.24
N GLY A 167 5.65 -4.68 9.93
CA GLY A 167 6.43 -3.77 10.77
C GLY A 167 5.77 -3.54 12.14
N PHE A 168 4.45 -3.37 12.17
CA PHE A 168 3.69 -3.25 13.42
C PHE A 168 3.78 -4.52 14.29
N ILE A 169 3.68 -5.70 13.69
CA ILE A 169 3.84 -6.98 14.41
C ILE A 169 5.24 -7.06 15.02
N ASN A 170 6.28 -6.72 14.25
CA ASN A 170 7.66 -6.72 14.75
C ASN A 170 7.87 -5.72 15.91
N LEU A 171 7.29 -4.52 15.81
CA LEU A 171 7.33 -3.53 16.90
C LEU A 171 6.63 -4.06 18.17
N PHE A 172 5.48 -4.71 18.03
CA PHE A 172 4.79 -5.32 19.18
C PHE A 172 5.62 -6.41 19.84
N ILE A 173 6.25 -7.29 19.06
CA ILE A 173 7.11 -8.35 19.60
C ILE A 173 8.31 -7.75 20.36
N GLN A 174 8.96 -6.73 19.79
CA GLN A 174 10.09 -6.07 20.43
C GLN A 174 9.67 -5.35 21.73
N THR A 175 8.57 -4.62 21.72
CA THR A 175 8.05 -3.95 22.92
C THR A 175 7.65 -4.93 24.00
N ALA A 176 7.03 -6.06 23.65
CA ALA A 176 6.69 -7.12 24.59
C ALA A 176 7.94 -7.75 25.24
N ASN A 177 8.98 -8.02 24.45
CA ASN A 177 10.22 -8.60 24.94
C ASN A 177 11.00 -7.67 25.88
N LEU A 178 11.01 -6.37 25.58
CA LEU A 178 11.72 -5.36 26.37
C LEU A 178 10.90 -4.83 27.55
N SER A 179 9.60 -5.13 27.61
CA SER A 179 8.72 -4.60 28.66
C SER A 179 9.03 -5.21 30.04
N PRO A 180 9.23 -4.38 31.07
CA PRO A 180 9.35 -4.84 32.44
C PRO A 180 7.99 -5.27 33.00
N LEU A 181 7.99 -6.02 34.11
CA LEU A 181 6.76 -6.43 34.80
C LEU A 181 6.01 -5.25 35.40
N THR A 182 6.75 -4.24 35.91
CA THR A 182 6.22 -3.01 36.48
C THR A 182 6.81 -1.80 35.77
N ILE A 183 5.99 -0.77 35.57
CA ILE A 183 6.35 0.49 34.94
C ILE A 183 5.87 1.64 35.83
N SER A 184 6.56 2.79 35.76
CA SER A 184 6.16 3.98 36.53
C SER A 184 4.83 4.54 36.04
N ASN A 185 4.12 5.30 36.88
CA ASN A 185 2.85 5.93 36.49
C ASN A 185 2.98 6.83 35.25
N ILE A 186 4.09 7.55 35.12
CA ILE A 186 4.39 8.36 33.92
C ILE A 186 4.51 7.45 32.69
N ALA A 187 5.24 6.34 32.80
CA ALA A 187 5.39 5.38 31.72
C ALA A 187 4.05 4.71 31.34
N ILE A 188 3.15 4.46 32.30
CA ILE A 188 1.79 3.95 32.03
C ILE A 188 1.02 4.93 31.15
N VAL A 189 1.01 6.22 31.52
CA VAL A 189 0.30 7.26 30.75
C VAL A 189 0.87 7.35 29.33
N VAL A 190 2.19 7.46 29.19
CA VAL A 190 2.86 7.56 27.88
C VAL A 190 2.58 6.33 27.02
N THR A 191 2.70 5.12 27.59
CA THR A 191 2.44 3.87 26.87
C THR A 191 0.97 3.77 26.45
N SER A 192 0.04 4.19 27.29
CA SER A 192 -1.40 4.20 26.97
C SER A 192 -1.74 5.17 25.84
N ILE A 193 -1.11 6.35 25.79
CA ILE A 193 -1.25 7.32 24.68
C ILE A 193 -0.72 6.71 23.37
N ILE A 194 0.46 6.10 23.42
CA ILE A 194 1.10 5.47 22.25
C ILE A 194 0.23 4.32 21.71
N LEU A 195 -0.21 3.41 22.59
CA LEU A 195 -1.06 2.29 22.20
C LEU A 195 -2.42 2.74 21.67
N THR A 196 -3.03 3.76 22.27
CA THR A 196 -4.29 4.34 21.75
C THR A 196 -4.10 4.88 20.34
N SER A 197 -3.06 5.68 20.13
CA SER A 197 -2.74 6.25 18.81
C SER A 197 -2.47 5.15 17.78
N LEU A 198 -1.79 4.09 18.19
CA LEU A 198 -1.47 2.95 17.35
C LEU A 198 -2.71 2.10 17.01
N PHE A 199 -3.64 1.89 17.95
CA PHE A 199 -4.92 1.24 17.66
C PHE A 199 -5.75 2.02 16.65
N LEU A 200 -5.84 3.34 16.79
CA LEU A 200 -6.52 4.20 15.83
C LEU A 200 -5.89 4.10 14.44
N LEU A 201 -4.56 4.14 14.38
CA LEU A 201 -3.82 4.01 13.13
C LEU A 201 -4.06 2.65 12.45
N ILE A 202 -4.00 1.55 13.21
CA ILE A 202 -4.29 0.21 12.71
C ILE A 202 -5.74 0.14 12.20
N TYR A 203 -6.70 0.66 12.95
CA TYR A 203 -8.11 0.68 12.55
C TYR A 203 -8.32 1.43 11.22
N ILE A 204 -7.71 2.60 11.08
CA ILE A 204 -7.78 3.39 9.84
C ILE A 204 -7.19 2.60 8.66
N ILE A 205 -6.01 2.00 8.84
CA ILE A 205 -5.31 1.25 7.78
C ILE A 205 -6.07 -0.02 7.38
N THR A 206 -6.70 -0.71 8.33
CA THR A 206 -7.32 -2.04 8.11
C THR A 206 -8.79 -2.01 7.71
N PHE A 207 -9.53 -0.97 8.12
CA PHE A 207 -10.97 -0.87 7.89
C PHE A 207 -11.33 0.32 7.02
N ILE A 208 -10.90 1.53 7.40
CA ILE A 208 -11.34 2.76 6.72
C ILE A 208 -10.70 2.87 5.34
N LEU A 209 -9.39 2.73 5.23
CA LEU A 209 -8.69 2.95 3.98
C LEU A 209 -9.10 1.95 2.88
N PRO A 210 -9.20 0.62 3.14
CA PRO A 210 -9.68 -0.32 2.14
C PRO A 210 -11.10 -0.01 1.67
N SER A 211 -11.98 0.48 2.57
CA SER A 211 -13.36 0.83 2.19
C SER A 211 -13.47 2.04 1.25
N LYS A 212 -12.43 2.89 1.21
CA LYS A 212 -12.38 4.08 0.34
C LYS A 212 -11.58 3.85 -0.94
N ILE A 213 -11.11 2.63 -1.17
CA ILE A 213 -10.13 2.38 -2.23
C ILE A 213 -10.73 2.56 -3.63
N GLU A 214 -11.98 2.15 -3.82
CA GLU A 214 -12.69 2.29 -5.10
C GLU A 214 -12.86 3.76 -5.46
N GLU A 215 -13.35 4.58 -4.53
CA GLU A 215 -13.46 6.02 -4.71
C GLU A 215 -12.11 6.66 -5.05
N ILE A 216 -11.02 6.24 -4.40
CA ILE A 216 -9.68 6.77 -4.66
C ILE A 216 -9.17 6.34 -6.04
N LEU A 217 -9.39 5.08 -6.43
CA LEU A 217 -8.98 4.55 -7.73
C LEU A 217 -9.78 5.16 -8.87
N GLU A 218 -11.09 5.33 -8.72
CA GLU A 218 -11.97 5.99 -9.70
C GLU A 218 -11.57 7.44 -9.95
N ASN A 219 -11.23 8.17 -8.89
CA ASN A 219 -10.78 9.55 -9.01
C ASN A 219 -9.39 9.66 -9.67
N GLN A 220 -8.55 8.64 -9.53
CA GLN A 220 -7.19 8.65 -10.05
C GLN A 220 -7.09 8.09 -11.47
N TYR A 221 -7.89 7.08 -11.78
CA TYR A 221 -7.89 6.36 -13.05
C TYR A 221 -9.33 6.31 -13.58
N PRO A 222 -9.74 7.27 -14.43
CA PRO A 222 -11.10 7.28 -15.00
C PRO A 222 -11.46 5.98 -15.74
N GLU A 223 -10.46 5.29 -16.30
CA GLU A 223 -10.59 3.98 -16.95
C GLU A 223 -11.03 2.86 -16.00
N TYR A 224 -10.90 3.07 -14.69
CA TYR A 224 -11.37 2.13 -13.67
C TYR A 224 -12.90 1.99 -13.66
N LYS A 225 -13.65 3.01 -14.11
CA LYS A 225 -15.13 2.96 -14.22
C LYS A 225 -15.64 2.07 -15.35
N MET A 226 -14.78 1.64 -16.27
CA MET A 226 -15.15 0.87 -17.46
C MET A 226 -14.94 -0.64 -17.28
N VAL A 227 -14.83 -1.11 -16.03
CA VAL A 227 -14.72 -2.52 -15.66
C VAL A 227 -15.89 -2.91 -14.77
#